data_AF-A0A5B1QNT5-F1
#
_entry.id   AF-A0A5B1QNT5-F1
#
_cell.length_a   1.000
_cell.length_b   1.000
_cell.length_c   1.000
_cell.angle_alpha   90.00
_cell.angle_beta   90.00
_cell.angle_gamma   90.00
#
_symmetry.space_group_name_H-M   'P 1'
#
loop_
_entity.id
_entity.type
_entity.pdbx_description
1 polymer ?
#
loop_
_entity_poly.entity_id
_entity_poly.type
_entity_poly.pdbx_seq_one_letter_code
_entity_poly.pdbx_strand_id
1 'polypeptide(L)'
;MTRASKTPSATPASRSVKRLKQTSTARSSRSDATRVFALYRKNNCYYSGTVYSHSDKGPTRFVILFDDDDKEDNIDISKMRRCEPRVGDSVITNDEDMTGKITKGCSGESGTDILEVEIDHGAEIDHVEVPLKDIRIAARAFLSKWKDRTLTIDDIVPIIQPKNSGLLHSPSKSSVLSSISHRKALAKTGIILTFTLGFRDPESTRSSMEQRIVSNGGQLLKDWADILQITTKRTTTAKRWIITQQDLKYKPKAGVNKVILVSDDANQKAKYLVALALGVPCVALEWLDTVDDDTIESWSHHLLPAGYSEPLDARVSQLVDMDWGNSNEHLTEILSNSVPTKVFTGKSVLLVGTEYFPLPAKGRRTASNADKSPGSDDGVPRILLCMGAERVEVVPETKSASYDLKKYDYVIVKDESSSVYKNPGNGCCVSMQWVKDCLIASRLLPLRRT
;
A
#
# COMPACT_ATOMS: atom_id res chain seq x y z
N MET A 1 6.07 60.17 -89.44
CA MET A 1 5.63 58.77 -89.26
C MET A 1 6.73 58.08 -88.48
N THR A 2 6.57 58.06 -87.16
CA THR A 2 7.70 58.23 -86.25
C THR A 2 7.56 57.31 -85.03
N ARG A 3 8.68 56.69 -84.69
CA ARG A 3 8.96 55.64 -83.71
C ARG A 3 8.40 55.91 -82.30
N ALA A 4 7.80 54.89 -81.66
CA ALA A 4 7.78 54.71 -80.21
C ALA A 4 7.42 53.26 -79.82
N SER A 5 7.84 52.89 -78.61
CA SER A 5 8.01 51.54 -78.04
C SER A 5 6.83 51.05 -77.17
N LYS A 6 7.03 49.87 -76.55
CA LYS A 6 6.26 49.16 -75.47
C LYS A 6 5.24 48.15 -76.03
N THR A 7 4.98 46.96 -75.48
CA THR A 7 5.18 46.33 -74.15
C THR A 7 4.92 44.81 -74.33
N PRO A 8 5.52 43.89 -73.55
CA PRO A 8 4.91 42.57 -73.33
C PRO A 8 4.39 42.39 -71.91
N SER A 9 3.32 41.60 -71.85
CA SER A 9 2.37 41.38 -70.77
C SER A 9 2.95 40.75 -69.50
N ALA A 10 2.29 41.05 -68.38
CA ALA A 10 2.66 40.73 -67.01
C ALA A 10 2.15 39.37 -66.54
N THR A 11 3.00 38.65 -65.79
CA THR A 11 2.57 37.71 -64.75
C THR A 11 3.44 37.99 -63.52
N PRO A 12 2.93 38.62 -62.44
CA PRO A 12 3.76 38.96 -61.31
C PRO A 12 3.87 37.81 -60.31
N ALA A 13 5.10 37.37 -60.09
CA ALA A 13 5.52 36.61 -58.92
C ALA A 13 5.32 37.47 -57.66
N SER A 14 4.52 36.97 -56.71
CA SER A 14 4.25 37.66 -55.45
C SER A 14 5.34 37.32 -54.42
N ARG A 15 6.01 38.40 -53.98
CA ARG A 15 7.00 38.44 -52.91
C ARG A 15 6.37 38.25 -51.53
N SER A 16 7.14 37.54 -50.70
CA SER A 16 7.30 37.65 -49.25
C SER A 16 6.54 38.76 -48.51
N VAL A 17 5.71 38.36 -47.54
CA VAL A 17 5.41 39.16 -46.34
C VAL A 17 5.62 38.30 -45.10
N LYS A 18 6.44 38.85 -44.19
CA LYS A 18 6.86 38.33 -42.88
C LYS A 18 5.67 37.86 -42.03
N ARG A 19 5.83 36.71 -41.35
CA ARG A 19 5.15 36.46 -40.07
C ARG A 19 6.14 35.94 -39.03
N LEU A 20 6.22 36.73 -37.96
CA LEU A 20 6.82 36.55 -36.63
C LEU A 20 7.66 35.28 -36.36
N LYS A 21 8.92 35.53 -36.00
CA LYS A 21 9.74 34.63 -35.17
C LYS A 21 9.03 34.40 -33.83
N GLN A 22 8.54 33.18 -33.59
CA GLN A 22 8.63 32.58 -32.27
C GLN A 22 9.88 31.71 -32.27
N THR A 23 10.81 32.07 -31.39
CA THR A 23 12.06 31.35 -31.14
C THR A 23 11.74 30.01 -30.48
N SER A 24 11.58 28.96 -31.29
CA SER A 24 11.85 27.60 -30.84
C SER A 24 13.36 27.38 -30.90
N THR A 25 14.02 27.49 -29.75
CA THR A 25 15.31 26.83 -29.54
C THR A 25 15.08 25.32 -29.46
N ALA A 26 14.75 24.70 -30.59
CA ALA A 26 14.97 23.28 -30.81
C ALA A 26 16.30 23.16 -31.55
N ARG A 27 17.41 23.27 -30.79
CA ARG A 27 18.68 22.77 -31.28
C ARG A 27 18.57 21.25 -31.22
N SER A 28 18.52 20.64 -32.41
CA SER A 28 18.78 19.23 -32.59
C SER A 28 20.15 18.88 -32.02
N SER A 29 20.18 18.09 -30.95
CA SER A 29 21.31 17.24 -30.61
C SER A 29 20.91 15.79 -30.90
N ARG A 30 21.89 14.97 -31.28
CA ARG A 30 21.82 13.54 -31.63
C ARG A 30 20.72 12.80 -30.88
N SER A 31 19.90 12.01 -31.57
CA SER A 31 18.84 11.21 -30.94
C SER A 31 19.46 10.05 -30.15
N ASP A 32 19.90 10.33 -28.94
CA ASP A 32 20.26 9.31 -27.96
C ASP A 32 19.01 8.47 -27.66
N ALA A 33 19.20 7.17 -27.45
CA ALA A 33 18.08 6.26 -27.24
C ALA A 33 17.28 6.61 -25.98
N THR A 34 15.97 6.40 -26.02
CA THR A 34 15.07 6.82 -24.95
C THR A 34 15.39 6.10 -23.65
N ARG A 35 15.72 6.89 -22.63
CA ARG A 35 15.94 6.47 -21.25
C ARG A 35 14.61 6.34 -20.52
N VAL A 36 14.43 5.25 -19.79
CA VAL A 36 13.18 4.97 -19.08
C VAL A 36 13.41 4.43 -17.68
N PHE A 37 12.44 4.64 -16.81
CA PHE A 37 12.21 3.75 -15.67
C PHE A 37 11.25 2.64 -16.11
N ALA A 38 11.68 1.39 -16.06
CA ALA A 38 10.88 0.24 -16.47
C ALA A 38 10.72 -0.79 -15.33
N LEU A 39 9.54 -1.43 -15.27
CA LEU A 39 9.20 -2.37 -14.21
C LEU A 39 10.03 -3.65 -14.32
N TYR A 40 10.82 -3.97 -13.30
CA TYR A 40 11.41 -5.29 -13.13
C TYR A 40 10.48 -6.17 -12.30
N ARG A 41 9.93 -7.21 -12.92
CA ARG A 41 8.82 -7.99 -12.33
C ARG A 41 9.19 -8.79 -11.09
N LYS A 42 10.46 -9.14 -10.89
CA LYS A 42 10.87 -10.05 -9.79
C LYS A 42 10.74 -9.42 -8.40
N ASN A 43 10.91 -8.12 -8.29
CA ASN A 43 10.84 -7.37 -7.02
C ASN A 43 9.95 -6.13 -7.12
N ASN A 44 9.13 -6.07 -8.17
CA ASN A 44 8.10 -5.05 -8.37
C ASN A 44 8.63 -3.60 -8.23
N CYS A 45 9.88 -3.37 -8.65
CA CYS A 45 10.53 -2.07 -8.64
C CYS A 45 10.80 -1.61 -10.07
N TYR A 46 10.82 -0.30 -10.27
CA TYR A 46 11.22 0.31 -11.52
C TYR A 46 12.70 0.69 -11.47
N TYR A 47 13.42 0.30 -12.52
CA TYR A 47 14.84 0.54 -12.67
C TYR A 47 15.08 1.42 -13.88
N SER A 48 16.12 2.24 -13.80
CA SER A 48 16.62 3.02 -14.91
C SER A 48 17.21 2.08 -15.97
N GLY A 49 16.96 2.42 -17.23
CA GLY A 49 17.39 1.63 -18.36
C GLY A 49 17.19 2.39 -19.66
N THR A 50 17.61 1.78 -20.75
CA THR A 50 17.52 2.35 -22.08
C THR A 50 16.67 1.44 -22.96
N VAL A 51 15.76 2.05 -23.74
CA VAL A 51 14.96 1.29 -24.70
C VAL A 51 15.91 0.76 -25.77
N TYR A 52 16.09 -0.55 -25.80
CA TYR A 52 17.03 -1.20 -26.70
C TYR A 52 16.40 -1.45 -28.07
N SER A 53 15.22 -2.07 -28.11
CA SER A 53 14.53 -2.39 -29.38
C SER A 53 13.03 -2.57 -29.18
N HIS A 54 12.29 -2.70 -30.29
CA HIS A 54 10.92 -3.19 -30.23
C HIS A 54 10.90 -4.68 -29.87
N SER A 55 9.91 -5.08 -29.08
CA SER A 55 9.68 -6.49 -28.78
C SER A 55 8.83 -7.14 -29.86
N ASP A 56 9.22 -8.33 -30.31
CA ASP A 56 8.40 -9.16 -31.22
C ASP A 56 7.09 -9.66 -30.57
N LYS A 57 6.92 -9.46 -29.25
CA LYS A 57 5.76 -9.91 -28.48
C LYS A 57 4.56 -8.96 -28.52
N GLY A 58 4.66 -7.83 -29.22
CA GLY A 58 3.53 -6.93 -29.46
C GLY A 58 3.92 -5.48 -29.73
N PRO A 59 3.04 -4.70 -30.37
CA PRO A 59 3.36 -3.35 -30.86
C PRO A 59 3.58 -2.31 -29.74
N THR A 60 3.12 -2.59 -28.52
CA THR A 60 3.26 -1.73 -27.34
C THR A 60 4.40 -2.17 -26.41
N ARG A 61 5.21 -3.16 -26.83
CA ARG A 61 6.23 -3.77 -25.99
C ARG A 61 7.63 -3.48 -26.53
N PHE A 62 8.55 -3.26 -25.62
CA PHE A 62 9.93 -2.90 -25.90
C PHE A 62 10.88 -3.77 -25.09
N VAL A 63 12.05 -4.05 -25.65
CA VAL A 63 13.17 -4.64 -24.93
C VAL A 63 13.90 -3.51 -24.24
N ILE A 64 13.98 -3.57 -22.91
CA ILE A 64 14.68 -2.58 -22.09
C ILE A 64 15.98 -3.20 -21.62
N LEU A 65 17.10 -2.52 -21.88
CA LEU A 65 18.40 -2.83 -21.29
C LEU A 65 18.54 -2.00 -20.01
N PHE A 66 18.55 -2.65 -18.85
CA PHE A 66 18.70 -1.96 -17.58
C PHE A 66 20.15 -1.51 -17.34
N ASP A 67 20.32 -0.43 -16.58
CA ASP A 67 21.64 0.16 -16.30
C ASP A 67 22.48 -0.63 -15.28
N ASP A 68 21.90 -1.68 -14.68
CA ASP A 68 22.62 -2.66 -13.85
C ASP A 68 23.37 -3.71 -14.70
N ASP A 69 23.50 -3.45 -16.01
CA ASP A 69 24.45 -4.00 -16.97
C ASP A 69 24.41 -5.52 -17.21
N ASP A 70 23.25 -6.19 -17.10
CA ASP A 70 23.06 -7.52 -17.74
C ASP A 70 21.62 -8.06 -17.79
N LYS A 71 20.60 -7.21 -17.66
CA LYS A 71 19.19 -7.65 -17.74
C LYS A 71 18.46 -6.96 -18.87
N GLU A 72 17.89 -7.78 -19.75
CA GLU A 72 16.90 -7.37 -20.72
C GLU A 72 15.53 -7.93 -20.32
N ASP A 73 14.50 -7.09 -20.31
CA ASP A 73 13.11 -7.55 -20.17
C ASP A 73 12.22 -6.94 -21.25
N ASN A 74 11.18 -7.68 -21.63
CA ASN A 74 10.13 -7.27 -22.54
C ASN A 74 9.03 -6.57 -21.73
N ILE A 75 9.03 -5.25 -21.77
CA ILE A 75 8.16 -4.40 -20.96
C ILE A 75 7.13 -3.71 -21.86
N ASP A 76 5.88 -3.68 -21.42
CA ASP A 76 4.83 -2.91 -22.08
C ASP A 76 4.97 -1.42 -21.73
N ILE A 77 4.72 -0.52 -22.68
CA ILE A 77 4.84 0.93 -22.49
C ILE A 77 4.05 1.46 -21.29
N SER A 78 2.94 0.82 -20.91
CA SER A 78 2.17 1.18 -19.71
C SER A 78 2.98 1.02 -18.40
N LYS A 79 4.00 0.16 -18.43
CA LYS A 79 4.96 -0.14 -17.35
C LYS A 79 6.31 0.54 -17.58
N MET A 80 6.33 1.66 -18.29
CA MET A 80 7.51 2.51 -18.52
C MET A 80 7.18 3.97 -18.17
N ARG A 81 8.16 4.73 -17.70
CA ARG A 81 8.10 6.20 -17.56
C ARG A 81 9.37 6.83 -18.08
N ARG A 82 9.29 8.10 -18.45
CA ARG A 82 10.47 8.93 -18.73
C ARG A 82 11.44 8.84 -17.57
N CYS A 83 12.73 8.65 -17.85
CA CYS A 83 13.77 8.64 -16.83
C CYS A 83 14.06 10.08 -16.37
N GLU A 84 13.10 10.69 -15.69
CA GLU A 84 13.16 12.08 -15.21
C GLU A 84 12.96 12.07 -13.69
N PRO A 85 13.96 11.70 -12.88
CA PRO A 85 13.86 11.81 -11.42
C PRO A 85 13.76 13.29 -11.00
N ARG A 86 12.85 13.61 -10.10
CA ARG A 86 12.60 14.99 -9.63
C ARG A 86 12.78 15.10 -8.13
N VAL A 87 13.14 16.31 -7.68
CA VAL A 87 13.22 16.64 -6.25
C VAL A 87 11.88 16.34 -5.58
N GLY A 88 11.93 15.62 -4.45
CA GLY A 88 10.78 15.16 -3.68
C GLY A 88 10.29 13.75 -4.02
N ASP A 89 10.79 13.13 -5.10
CA ASP A 89 10.45 11.74 -5.41
C ASP A 89 11.02 10.79 -4.36
N SER A 90 10.22 9.77 -4.01
CA SER A 90 10.63 8.70 -3.10
C SER A 90 11.33 7.60 -3.88
N VAL A 91 12.55 7.26 -3.45
CA VAL A 91 13.41 6.24 -4.09
C VAL A 91 13.90 5.24 -3.05
N ILE A 92 14.26 4.05 -3.51
CA ILE A 92 14.94 3.02 -2.73
C ILE A 92 16.37 2.94 -3.25
N THR A 93 17.36 3.06 -2.38
CA THR A 93 18.76 2.83 -2.76
C THR A 93 19.03 1.33 -2.85
N ASN A 94 19.78 0.89 -3.86
CA ASN A 94 20.19 -0.50 -3.99
C ASN A 94 21.15 -0.92 -2.89
N ASP A 95 21.91 0.04 -2.34
CA ASP A 95 22.65 -0.16 -1.11
C ASP A 95 21.65 -0.21 0.06
N GLU A 96 21.49 -1.40 0.63
CA GLU A 96 20.72 -1.73 1.85
C GLU A 96 19.21 -1.46 1.81
N ASP A 97 18.62 -1.33 0.60
CA ASP A 97 17.17 -1.20 0.40
C ASP A 97 16.52 -0.02 1.17
N MET A 98 17.30 1.04 1.41
CA MET A 98 16.85 2.20 2.18
C MET A 98 15.95 3.11 1.37
N THR A 99 14.84 3.56 1.96
CA THR A 99 13.94 4.54 1.34
C THR A 99 14.36 5.96 1.66
N GLY A 100 14.51 6.81 0.65
CA GLY A 100 14.85 8.22 0.80
C GLY A 100 14.05 9.13 -0.14
N LYS A 101 14.33 10.43 -0.09
CA LYS A 101 13.76 11.44 -0.99
C LYS A 101 14.86 12.15 -1.75
N ILE A 102 14.65 12.35 -3.05
CA ILE A 102 15.59 13.12 -3.87
C ILE A 102 15.55 14.60 -3.43
N THR A 103 16.68 15.16 -2.99
CA THR A 103 16.83 16.58 -2.66
C THR A 103 17.44 17.39 -3.79
N LYS A 104 18.22 16.72 -4.65
CA LYS A 104 18.82 17.30 -5.85
C LYS A 104 18.69 16.33 -7.02
N GLY A 105 17.88 16.71 -8.00
CA GLY A 105 17.63 15.92 -9.21
C GLY A 105 18.63 16.20 -10.33
N CYS A 106 18.67 15.30 -11.31
CA CYS A 106 19.42 15.41 -12.56
C CYS A 106 18.48 15.34 -13.78
N SER A 107 19.00 15.56 -15.00
CA SER A 107 18.17 15.45 -16.21
C SER A 107 17.84 14.00 -16.57
N GLY A 108 18.58 13.01 -16.06
CA GLY A 108 18.38 11.58 -16.32
C GLY A 108 18.84 11.12 -17.70
N GLU A 109 19.45 12.04 -18.46
CA GLU A 109 19.83 11.90 -19.87
C GLU A 109 21.13 11.12 -20.03
N SER A 110 22.07 11.23 -19.09
CA SER A 110 23.42 10.67 -19.25
C SER A 110 23.60 9.25 -18.72
N GLY A 111 22.66 8.75 -17.90
CA GLY A 111 22.79 7.47 -17.18
C GLY A 111 23.87 7.42 -16.09
N THR A 112 24.85 8.33 -16.16
CA THR A 112 25.92 8.55 -15.18
C THR A 112 25.59 9.60 -14.14
N ASP A 113 24.36 10.12 -14.16
CA ASP A 113 23.96 11.18 -13.26
C ASP A 113 23.98 10.71 -11.80
N ILE A 114 24.45 11.59 -10.92
CA ILE A 114 24.48 11.38 -9.47
C ILE A 114 23.34 12.20 -8.86
N LEU A 115 22.53 11.55 -8.04
CA LEU A 115 21.41 12.14 -7.30
C LEU A 115 21.81 12.35 -5.84
N GLU A 116 21.32 13.42 -5.23
CA GLU A 116 21.39 13.57 -3.78
C GLU A 116 20.08 13.08 -3.17
N VAL A 117 20.19 12.10 -2.26
CA VAL A 117 19.05 11.45 -1.60
C VAL A 117 19.14 11.70 -0.11
N GLU A 118 18.10 12.31 0.44
CA GLU A 118 17.89 12.46 1.87
C GLU A 118 17.30 11.18 2.44
N ILE A 119 18.05 10.51 3.31
CA ILE A 119 17.64 9.31 4.04
C ILE A 119 17.41 9.71 5.49
N ASP A 120 16.14 9.69 5.89
CA ASP A 120 15.75 9.95 7.26
C ASP A 120 15.89 8.66 8.09
N HIS A 121 16.73 8.66 9.11
CA HIS A 121 16.94 7.55 10.05
C HIS A 121 16.13 7.72 11.35
N GLY A 122 15.21 8.68 11.39
CA GLY A 122 14.35 9.00 12.53
C GLY A 122 14.98 9.99 13.51
N ALA A 123 16.21 9.72 13.98
CA ALA A 123 16.95 10.62 14.87
C ALA A 123 17.90 11.57 14.12
N GLU A 124 18.37 11.14 12.95
CA GLU A 124 19.33 11.86 12.11
C GLU A 124 18.85 11.80 10.65
N ILE A 125 19.23 12.82 9.88
CA ILE A 125 18.94 12.94 8.46
C ILE A 125 20.27 12.93 7.73
N ASP A 126 20.48 11.90 6.90
CA ASP A 126 21.69 11.74 6.11
C ASP A 126 21.43 12.13 4.66
N HIS A 127 22.44 12.71 4.03
CA HIS A 127 22.44 13.06 2.61
C HIS A 127 23.48 12.18 1.90
N VAL A 128 23.01 11.35 0.97
CA VAL A 128 23.88 10.42 0.23
C VAL A 128 23.83 10.74 -1.25
N GLU A 129 25.01 10.79 -1.87
CA GLU A 129 25.15 10.87 -3.32
C GLU A 129 25.07 9.47 -3.92
N VAL A 130 24.04 9.21 -4.73
CA VAL A 130 23.74 7.88 -5.27
C VAL A 130 23.64 7.97 -6.80
N PRO A 131 24.38 7.13 -7.56
CA PRO A 131 24.21 7.06 -9.01
C PRO A 131 22.78 6.67 -9.42
N LEU A 132 22.30 7.20 -10.54
CA LEU A 132 20.96 6.91 -11.06
C LEU A 132 20.68 5.42 -11.30
N LYS A 133 21.71 4.63 -11.63
CA LYS A 133 21.63 3.18 -11.78
C LYS A 133 21.44 2.43 -10.44
N ASP A 134 21.85 3.06 -9.34
CA ASP A 134 21.85 2.48 -8.00
C ASP A 134 20.59 2.86 -7.20
N ILE A 135 19.61 3.50 -7.86
CA ILE A 135 18.29 3.74 -7.29
C ILE A 135 17.22 2.89 -7.99
N ARG A 136 16.19 2.54 -7.24
CA ARG A 136 14.98 1.91 -7.77
C ARG A 136 13.74 2.57 -7.20
N ILE A 137 12.62 2.47 -7.91
CA ILE A 137 11.37 3.13 -7.53
C ILE A 137 10.31 2.07 -7.25
N ALA A 138 9.71 2.11 -6.07
CA ALA A 138 8.62 1.20 -5.73
C ALA A 138 7.44 1.35 -6.71
N ALA A 139 6.90 0.23 -7.20
CA ALA A 139 5.78 0.28 -8.15
C ALA A 139 4.53 0.99 -7.61
N ARG A 140 4.37 1.10 -6.29
CA ARG A 140 3.27 1.86 -5.70
C ARG A 140 3.46 3.39 -5.84
N ALA A 141 4.68 3.89 -5.64
CA ALA A 141 5.01 5.31 -5.92
C ALA A 141 4.79 5.68 -7.40
N PHE A 142 4.95 4.70 -8.28
CA PHE A 142 4.71 4.82 -9.71
C PHE A 142 3.22 5.07 -10.07
N LEU A 143 2.30 4.55 -9.26
CA LEU A 143 0.85 4.72 -9.45
C LEU A 143 0.33 6.05 -8.90
N SER A 144 1.04 6.69 -7.97
CA SER A 144 0.59 7.92 -7.31
C SER A 144 1.32 9.17 -7.82
N LYS A 145 2.66 9.18 -7.80
CA LYS A 145 3.50 10.38 -8.01
C LYS A 145 4.13 10.49 -9.39
N TRP A 146 4.09 9.42 -10.20
CA TRP A 146 4.73 9.36 -11.52
C TRP A 146 3.72 9.29 -12.69
N LYS A 147 2.51 9.80 -12.51
CA LYS A 147 1.46 9.77 -13.56
C LYS A 147 1.76 10.70 -14.75
N ASP A 148 2.51 11.77 -14.50
CA ASP A 148 2.82 12.84 -15.46
C ASP A 148 4.06 12.56 -16.32
N ARG A 149 4.77 11.45 -16.06
CA ARG A 149 5.99 11.04 -16.78
C ARG A 149 5.74 9.88 -17.73
N THR A 150 4.50 9.77 -18.20
CA THR A 150 4.08 8.72 -19.15
C THR A 150 4.75 8.90 -20.52
N LEU A 151 4.91 7.79 -21.21
CA LEU A 151 5.46 7.74 -22.56
C LEU A 151 4.35 7.32 -23.52
N THR A 152 4.33 7.97 -24.68
CA THR A 152 3.61 7.49 -25.86
C THR A 152 4.59 6.77 -26.79
N ILE A 153 4.08 5.97 -27.72
CA ILE A 153 4.93 5.22 -28.66
C ILE A 153 5.81 6.19 -29.47
N ASP A 154 5.27 7.36 -29.82
CA ASP A 154 5.98 8.39 -30.58
C ASP A 154 7.12 9.06 -29.78
N ASP A 155 7.12 8.93 -28.44
CA ASP A 155 8.20 9.45 -27.57
C ASP A 155 9.40 8.49 -27.48
N ILE A 156 9.32 7.28 -28.06
CA ILE A 156 10.31 6.21 -27.88
C ILE A 156 11.24 6.09 -29.11
N VAL A 157 12.54 6.23 -28.86
CA VAL A 157 13.64 6.03 -29.81
C VAL A 157 14.50 4.85 -29.31
N PRO A 158 14.38 3.64 -29.89
CA PRO A 158 15.19 2.50 -29.48
C PRO A 158 16.66 2.59 -29.95
N ILE A 159 17.59 1.96 -29.22
CA ILE A 159 19.02 1.82 -29.60
C ILE A 159 19.18 1.10 -30.94
N ILE A 160 18.52 -0.05 -31.11
CA ILE A 160 18.52 -0.85 -32.32
C ILE A 160 17.23 -0.59 -33.08
N GLN A 161 17.39 0.04 -34.25
CA GLN A 161 16.37 0.08 -35.28
C GLN A 161 16.46 -1.22 -36.11
N PRO A 162 15.33 -1.81 -36.53
CA PRO A 162 15.25 -3.23 -36.85
C PRO A 162 16.15 -3.65 -38.03
N LYS A 163 17.10 -4.56 -37.76
CA LYS A 163 17.53 -5.69 -38.63
C LYS A 163 18.01 -6.90 -37.77
N ASN A 164 17.67 -8.10 -38.25
CA ASN A 164 17.60 -9.37 -37.50
C ASN A 164 18.92 -10.03 -37.01
N SER A 165 18.78 -10.68 -35.85
CA SER A 165 19.29 -12.00 -35.39
C SER A 165 20.75 -12.21 -34.97
N GLY A 166 20.95 -12.77 -33.77
CA GLY A 166 22.10 -13.60 -33.35
C GLY A 166 22.32 -13.73 -31.83
N LEU A 167 22.26 -14.96 -31.29
CA LEU A 167 22.28 -15.39 -29.87
C LEU A 167 23.71 -15.47 -29.23
N LEU A 168 23.80 -15.53 -27.88
CA LEU A 168 24.70 -16.36 -26.98
C LEU A 168 24.91 -15.67 -25.59
N HIS A 169 24.38 -16.12 -24.44
CA HIS A 169 24.81 -17.13 -23.43
C HIS A 169 26.18 -16.93 -22.71
N SER A 170 26.20 -16.58 -21.40
CA SER A 170 26.91 -17.31 -20.29
C SER A 170 26.94 -16.57 -18.92
N PRO A 171 27.19 -17.25 -17.78
CA PRO A 171 26.85 -16.76 -16.44
C PRO A 171 28.03 -16.49 -15.47
N SER A 172 27.69 -15.83 -14.35
CA SER A 172 28.26 -15.97 -12.97
C SER A 172 29.24 -14.88 -12.49
N LYS A 173 28.93 -14.16 -11.39
CA LYS A 173 29.34 -14.45 -9.99
C LYS A 173 29.18 -13.20 -9.10
N SER A 174 28.71 -13.46 -7.89
CA SER A 174 28.59 -12.57 -6.74
C SER A 174 29.94 -12.11 -6.17
N SER A 175 29.97 -10.92 -5.57
CA SER A 175 30.82 -10.64 -4.41
C SER A 175 30.28 -9.49 -3.54
N VAL A 176 30.48 -9.68 -2.24
CA VAL A 176 30.06 -8.95 -1.05
C VAL A 176 31.18 -7.97 -0.62
N LEU A 177 30.86 -6.84 0.03
CA LEU A 177 31.42 -6.38 1.33
C LEU A 177 31.10 -4.90 1.67
N SER A 178 30.23 -4.75 2.67
CA SER A 178 30.15 -3.85 3.85
C SER A 178 30.89 -2.50 3.98
N SER A 179 30.17 -1.51 4.54
CA SER A 179 30.63 -0.67 5.66
C SER A 179 29.48 -0.33 6.63
N ILE A 180 29.62 -0.74 7.91
CA ILE A 180 28.59 -0.72 8.96
C ILE A 180 28.60 0.63 9.72
N SER A 181 27.46 1.33 9.70
CA SER A 181 27.01 2.22 10.77
C SER A 181 25.84 1.53 11.49
N HIS A 182 25.70 1.71 12.81
CA HIS A 182 24.73 0.99 13.66
C HIS A 182 23.28 1.29 13.27
N ARG A 183 22.74 0.52 12.31
CA ARG A 183 21.33 0.59 11.89
C ARG A 183 20.48 -0.26 12.81
N LYS A 184 19.37 0.30 13.28
CA LYS A 184 18.40 -0.42 14.09
C LYS A 184 17.42 -1.17 13.19
N ALA A 185 17.36 -2.49 13.31
CA ALA A 185 16.62 -3.39 12.42
C ALA A 185 15.10 -3.10 12.31
N LEU A 186 14.48 -2.50 13.33
CA LEU A 186 13.06 -2.14 13.34
C LEU A 186 12.82 -0.64 13.14
N ALA A 187 13.82 0.11 12.66
CA ALA A 187 13.67 1.53 12.36
C ALA A 187 12.42 1.79 11.51
N LYS A 188 11.67 2.83 11.91
CA LYS A 188 10.40 3.25 11.29
C LYS A 188 9.27 2.22 11.28
N THR A 189 9.42 1.10 12.00
CA THR A 189 8.40 0.06 12.07
C THR A 189 7.53 0.21 13.31
N GLY A 190 6.21 0.32 13.11
CA GLY A 190 5.19 0.25 14.15
C GLY A 190 4.79 -1.21 14.40
N ILE A 191 4.80 -1.65 15.65
CA ILE A 191 4.44 -3.02 16.03
C ILE A 191 3.17 -3.03 16.89
N ILE A 192 2.18 -3.83 16.50
CA ILE A 192 1.01 -4.13 17.33
C ILE A 192 1.15 -5.54 17.89
N LEU A 193 1.12 -5.68 19.22
CA LEU A 193 1.12 -6.97 19.90
C LEU A 193 -0.29 -7.44 20.23
N THR A 194 -0.56 -8.72 19.97
CA THR A 194 -1.74 -9.44 20.45
C THR A 194 -1.34 -10.88 20.83
N PHE A 195 -2.13 -11.53 21.68
CA PHE A 195 -1.90 -12.91 22.11
C PHE A 195 -3.21 -13.69 22.04
N THR A 196 -3.19 -15.00 21.88
CA THR A 196 -4.40 -15.84 21.92
C THR A 196 -5.03 -15.88 23.32
N LEU A 197 -6.20 -16.52 23.45
CA LEU A 197 -6.78 -16.80 24.76
C LEU A 197 -6.12 -18.05 25.32
N GLY A 198 -5.58 -17.97 26.53
CA GLY A 198 -4.89 -19.11 27.16
C GLY A 198 -3.39 -19.19 26.86
N PHE A 199 -2.81 -18.21 26.17
CA PHE A 199 -1.36 -18.05 26.09
C PHE A 199 -0.76 -17.97 27.50
N ARG A 200 0.34 -18.68 27.74
CA ARG A 200 1.01 -18.70 29.05
C ARG A 200 1.80 -17.42 29.24
N ASP A 201 1.73 -16.85 30.44
CA ASP A 201 2.52 -15.69 30.86
C ASP A 201 2.51 -14.47 29.90
N PRO A 202 1.32 -14.04 29.40
CA PRO A 202 1.22 -13.01 28.36
C PRO A 202 1.80 -11.65 28.77
N GLU A 203 1.81 -11.33 30.06
CA GLU A 203 2.36 -10.06 30.57
C GLU A 203 3.89 -10.05 30.55
N SER A 204 4.52 -11.17 30.93
CA SER A 204 5.97 -11.33 30.90
C SER A 204 6.49 -11.30 29.47
N THR A 205 5.88 -12.11 28.59
CA THR A 205 6.23 -12.12 27.15
C THR A 205 6.01 -10.76 26.51
N ARG A 206 4.88 -10.09 26.79
CA ARG A 206 4.65 -8.72 26.29
C ARG A 206 5.76 -7.78 26.71
N SER A 207 6.10 -7.76 27.99
CA SER A 207 7.14 -6.85 28.51
C SER A 207 8.50 -7.09 27.86
N SER A 208 8.87 -8.37 27.68
CA SER A 208 10.10 -8.76 26.97
C SER A 208 10.09 -8.31 25.50
N MET A 209 8.99 -8.55 24.78
CA MET A 209 8.86 -8.15 23.37
C MET A 209 8.83 -6.64 23.21
N GLU A 210 8.16 -5.90 24.10
CA GLU A 210 8.14 -4.43 24.07
C GLU A 210 9.55 -3.85 24.25
N GLN A 211 10.34 -4.39 25.19
CA GLN A 211 11.74 -3.99 25.36
C GLN A 211 12.56 -4.23 24.09
N ARG A 212 12.43 -5.41 23.49
CA ARG A 212 13.11 -5.82 22.25
C ARG A 212 12.74 -4.96 21.04
N ILE A 213 11.46 -4.59 20.91
CA ILE A 213 10.99 -3.69 19.85
C ILE A 213 11.65 -2.32 19.98
N VAL A 214 11.64 -1.76 21.20
CA VAL A 214 12.16 -0.40 21.45
C VAL A 214 13.69 -0.35 21.36
N SER A 215 14.41 -1.35 21.89
CA SER A 215 15.88 -1.41 21.80
C SER A 215 16.35 -1.37 20.35
N ASN A 216 15.62 -2.07 19.47
CA ASN A 216 15.87 -2.19 18.04
C ASN A 216 15.16 -1.14 17.17
N GLY A 217 14.72 -0.01 17.75
CA GLY A 217 14.29 1.18 17.01
C GLY A 217 12.86 1.15 16.47
N GLY A 218 12.08 0.12 16.83
CA GLY A 218 10.66 0.03 16.52
C GLY A 218 9.80 0.85 17.48
N GLN A 219 8.57 1.12 17.07
CA GLN A 219 7.58 1.82 17.87
C GLN A 219 6.41 0.91 18.23
N LEU A 220 6.10 0.81 19.52
CA LEU A 220 4.90 0.10 19.96
C LEU A 220 3.63 0.92 19.63
N LEU A 221 2.68 0.24 18.99
CA LEU A 221 1.31 0.71 18.79
C LEU A 221 0.40 -0.05 19.75
N LYS A 222 -0.26 0.67 20.65
CA LYS A 222 -1.15 0.07 21.66
C LYS A 222 -2.38 -0.50 21.00
N ASP A 223 -2.92 0.21 20.03
CA ASP A 223 -4.10 -0.18 19.27
C ASP A 223 -4.12 0.44 17.87
N TRP A 224 -4.98 -0.06 16.99
CA TRP A 224 -5.24 0.53 15.68
C TRP A 224 -5.71 1.98 15.77
N ALA A 225 -6.37 2.37 16.87
CA ALA A 225 -6.76 3.76 17.12
C ALA A 225 -5.58 4.76 17.10
N ASP A 226 -4.34 4.29 17.32
CA ASP A 226 -3.14 5.14 17.28
C ASP A 226 -2.86 5.72 15.87
N ILE A 227 -3.25 4.97 14.83
CA ILE A 227 -2.96 5.31 13.42
C ILE A 227 -4.21 5.31 12.53
N LEU A 228 -5.34 4.79 13.00
CA LEU A 228 -6.62 4.79 12.31
C LEU A 228 -7.66 5.39 13.23
N GLN A 229 -8.13 6.60 12.94
CA GLN A 229 -9.09 7.29 13.80
C GLN A 229 -10.47 7.28 13.19
N ILE A 230 -11.48 6.99 14.01
CA ILE A 230 -12.89 7.21 13.67
C ILE A 230 -13.24 8.62 14.15
N THR A 231 -13.55 9.53 13.22
CA THR A 231 -13.77 10.95 13.55
C THR A 231 -15.16 11.24 14.11
N THR A 232 -16.13 10.36 13.87
CA THR A 232 -17.50 10.52 14.36
C THR A 232 -17.61 10.20 15.85
N LYS A 233 -18.20 11.11 16.60
CA LYS A 233 -18.46 10.90 18.04
C LYS A 233 -19.70 10.02 18.23
N ARG A 234 -19.63 9.11 19.21
CA ARG A 234 -20.78 8.34 19.66
C ARG A 234 -21.75 9.25 20.42
N THR A 235 -23.01 9.31 20.00
CA THR A 235 -24.07 10.09 20.69
C THR A 235 -24.97 9.16 21.50
N THR A 236 -24.97 9.29 22.83
CA THR A 236 -25.79 8.45 23.72
C THR A 236 -27.27 8.83 23.71
N THR A 237 -27.60 10.11 23.46
CA THR A 237 -28.99 10.62 23.41
C THR A 237 -29.84 9.89 22.38
N ALA A 238 -29.27 9.61 21.20
CA ALA A 238 -29.98 8.95 20.10
C ALA A 238 -29.91 7.42 20.17
N LYS A 239 -29.22 6.83 21.16
CA LYS A 239 -28.94 5.38 21.27
C LYS A 239 -28.44 4.78 19.94
N ARG A 240 -27.63 5.54 19.22
CA ARG A 240 -27.23 5.21 17.85
C ARG A 240 -25.90 5.86 17.54
N TRP A 241 -25.06 5.14 16.83
CA TRP A 241 -23.80 5.64 16.31
C TRP A 241 -23.69 5.27 14.85
N ILE A 242 -23.45 6.26 14.00
CA ILE A 242 -23.35 6.09 12.56
C ILE A 242 -21.93 6.43 12.18
N ILE A 243 -21.29 5.53 11.46
CA ILE A 243 -19.93 5.66 10.97
C ILE A 243 -19.93 5.35 9.48
N THR A 244 -19.30 6.19 8.70
CA THR A 244 -19.10 6.00 7.27
C THR A 244 -17.63 5.72 6.97
N GLN A 245 -17.34 5.20 5.78
CA GLN A 245 -15.96 4.97 5.37
C GLN A 245 -15.11 6.26 5.40
N GLN A 246 -15.72 7.42 5.15
CA GLN A 246 -15.04 8.73 5.20
C GLN A 246 -14.67 9.17 6.62
N ASP A 247 -15.31 8.59 7.64
CA ASP A 247 -15.00 8.86 9.04
C ASP A 247 -13.78 8.07 9.55
N LEU A 248 -13.41 6.97 8.87
CA LEU A 248 -12.23 6.20 9.19
C LEU A 248 -11.03 6.80 8.45
N LYS A 249 -10.11 7.43 9.18
CA LYS A 249 -8.95 8.14 8.60
C LYS A 249 -7.64 7.58 9.10
N TYR A 250 -6.69 7.40 8.18
CA TYR A 250 -5.31 7.20 8.55
C TYR A 250 -4.74 8.49 9.17
N LYS A 251 -4.15 8.35 10.35
CA LYS A 251 -3.42 9.39 11.06
C LYS A 251 -1.94 8.97 11.08
N PRO A 252 -1.08 9.66 10.32
CA PRO A 252 0.35 9.42 10.36
C PRO A 252 0.88 9.52 11.79
N LYS A 253 1.73 8.57 12.19
CA LYS A 253 2.51 8.63 13.42
C LYS A 253 3.96 8.91 13.05
N ALA A 254 4.55 9.92 13.68
CA ALA A 254 5.91 10.35 13.37
C ALA A 254 6.89 9.18 13.49
N GLY A 255 7.76 9.01 12.48
CA GLY A 255 8.71 7.91 12.44
C GLY A 255 8.09 6.51 12.31
N VAL A 256 6.87 6.38 11.78
CA VAL A 256 6.26 5.08 11.44
C VAL A 256 5.88 5.07 9.96
N ASN A 257 6.57 4.25 9.16
CA ASN A 257 6.29 4.05 7.73
C ASN A 257 5.78 2.65 7.38
N LYS A 258 5.96 1.70 8.29
CA LYS A 258 5.55 0.30 8.16
C LYS A 258 4.85 -0.12 9.45
N VAL A 259 3.83 -0.96 9.35
CA VAL A 259 3.19 -1.58 10.53
C VAL A 259 3.18 -3.09 10.36
N ILE A 260 3.54 -3.83 11.39
CA ILE A 260 3.40 -5.30 11.45
C ILE A 260 2.62 -5.64 12.72
N LEU A 261 1.72 -6.61 12.61
CA LEU A 261 1.09 -7.21 13.79
C LEU A 261 1.88 -8.48 14.17
N VAL A 262 2.23 -8.61 15.45
CA VAL A 262 2.91 -9.80 15.97
C VAL A 262 1.99 -10.51 16.96
N SER A 263 1.92 -11.84 16.87
CA SER A 263 1.11 -12.70 17.73
C SER A 263 1.76 -14.06 17.96
N ASP A 264 1.38 -14.73 19.05
CA ASP A 264 1.72 -16.14 19.32
C ASP A 264 1.11 -17.13 18.33
N ASP A 265 -0.16 -16.93 17.95
CA ASP A 265 -0.84 -17.70 16.91
C ASP A 265 -1.96 -16.86 16.27
N ALA A 266 -2.50 -17.33 15.16
CA ALA A 266 -3.68 -16.76 14.53
C ALA A 266 -4.86 -16.74 15.50
N ASN A 267 -5.54 -15.59 15.60
CA ASN A 267 -6.65 -15.42 16.53
C ASN A 267 -7.70 -14.46 16.00
N GLN A 268 -8.87 -14.48 16.65
CA GLN A 268 -10.03 -13.68 16.25
C GLN A 268 -10.21 -12.42 17.10
N LYS A 269 -9.14 -11.92 17.76
CA LYS A 269 -9.20 -10.65 18.50
C LYS A 269 -9.21 -9.47 17.52
N ALA A 270 -9.76 -8.33 17.97
CA ALA A 270 -9.98 -7.19 17.08
C ALA A 270 -8.71 -6.70 16.37
N LYS A 271 -7.57 -6.67 17.09
CA LYS A 271 -6.27 -6.29 16.51
C LYS A 271 -5.90 -7.15 15.31
N TYR A 272 -6.03 -8.47 15.45
CA TYR A 272 -5.71 -9.44 14.41
C TYR A 272 -6.65 -9.29 13.22
N LEU A 273 -7.96 -9.20 13.46
CA LEU A 273 -8.97 -9.07 12.40
C LEU A 273 -8.83 -7.75 11.62
N VAL A 274 -8.52 -6.64 12.30
CA VAL A 274 -8.25 -5.37 11.60
C VAL A 274 -7.00 -5.48 10.73
N ALA A 275 -5.93 -6.14 11.20
CA ALA A 275 -4.73 -6.37 10.39
C ALA A 275 -5.04 -7.13 9.10
N LEU A 276 -5.78 -8.25 9.21
CA LEU A 276 -6.22 -9.04 8.05
C LEU A 276 -7.05 -8.20 7.08
N ALA A 277 -8.02 -7.44 7.60
CA ALA A 277 -8.89 -6.62 6.78
C ALA A 277 -8.13 -5.53 6.01
N LEU A 278 -7.01 -5.05 6.56
CA LEU A 278 -6.13 -4.05 5.94
C LEU A 278 -5.02 -4.64 5.08
N GLY A 279 -4.81 -5.97 5.13
CA GLY A 279 -3.71 -6.64 4.44
C GLY A 279 -2.35 -6.37 5.10
N VAL A 280 -2.35 -6.09 6.41
CA VAL A 280 -1.14 -5.91 7.22
C VAL A 280 -0.63 -7.31 7.61
N PRO A 281 0.68 -7.61 7.45
CA PRO A 281 1.23 -8.90 7.86
C PRO A 281 0.98 -9.16 9.36
N CYS A 282 0.39 -10.31 9.67
CA CYS A 282 0.39 -10.87 11.03
C CYS A 282 1.44 -11.97 11.11
N VAL A 283 2.46 -11.78 11.94
CA VAL A 283 3.62 -12.69 12.04
C VAL A 283 3.76 -13.27 13.45
N ALA A 284 4.48 -14.39 13.53
CA ALA A 284 4.75 -15.11 14.75
C ALA A 284 5.72 -14.33 15.67
N LEU A 285 5.73 -14.62 16.97
CA LEU A 285 6.60 -13.96 17.96
C LEU A 285 8.08 -14.16 17.64
N GLU A 286 8.41 -15.33 17.11
CA GLU A 286 9.75 -15.79 16.74
C GLU A 286 10.42 -14.86 15.73
N TRP A 287 9.64 -14.10 14.94
CA TRP A 287 10.20 -13.09 14.06
C TRP A 287 10.98 -12.02 14.84
N LEU A 288 10.49 -11.62 16.01
CA LEU A 288 11.18 -10.64 16.84
C LEU A 288 12.48 -11.22 17.43
N ASP A 289 12.56 -12.54 17.61
CA ASP A 289 13.78 -13.20 18.11
C ASP A 289 14.93 -13.09 17.09
N THR A 290 14.63 -12.96 15.79
CA THR A 290 15.62 -12.76 14.71
C THR A 290 16.19 -11.33 14.64
N VAL A 291 15.65 -10.39 15.42
CA VAL A 291 16.02 -8.96 15.33
C VAL A 291 17.38 -8.66 15.95
N ASP A 292 17.87 -9.53 16.85
CA ASP A 292 19.16 -9.35 17.52
C ASP A 292 20.36 -9.84 16.69
N ASP A 293 20.10 -10.56 15.59
CA ASP A 293 21.10 -10.92 14.60
C ASP A 293 21.22 -9.74 13.63
N ASP A 294 22.43 -9.22 13.37
CA ASP A 294 22.71 -8.00 12.56
C ASP A 294 22.06 -7.96 11.15
N THR A 295 21.34 -9.01 10.75
CA THR A 295 20.42 -9.11 9.62
C THR A 295 19.06 -9.64 10.08
N ILE A 296 18.03 -8.79 10.13
CA ILE A 296 16.66 -9.24 10.44
C ILE A 296 16.14 -10.20 9.35
N GLU A 297 15.61 -11.34 9.75
CA GLU A 297 14.96 -12.23 8.80
C GLU A 297 13.72 -11.56 8.18
N SER A 298 13.44 -11.90 6.92
CA SER A 298 12.22 -11.42 6.28
C SER A 298 10.99 -11.94 7.03
N TRP A 299 10.14 -11.00 7.46
CA TRP A 299 8.85 -11.25 8.13
C TRP A 299 7.97 -12.25 7.37
N SER A 300 8.15 -12.38 6.05
CA SER A 300 7.41 -13.30 5.19
C SER A 300 7.53 -14.77 5.62
N HIS A 301 8.67 -15.17 6.19
CA HIS A 301 8.89 -16.55 6.65
C HIS A 301 8.14 -16.88 7.94
N HIS A 302 7.69 -15.83 8.65
CA HIS A 302 7.05 -15.92 9.95
C HIS A 302 5.56 -15.59 9.87
N LEU A 303 4.98 -15.54 8.66
CA LEU A 303 3.56 -15.29 8.45
C LEU A 303 2.68 -16.36 9.12
N LEU A 304 1.77 -15.91 9.97
CA LEU A 304 0.73 -16.75 10.55
C LEU A 304 -0.38 -17.04 9.52
N PRO A 305 -1.22 -18.07 9.70
CA PRO A 305 -2.44 -18.21 8.90
C PRO A 305 -3.41 -17.05 9.20
N ALA A 306 -4.29 -16.69 8.28
CA ALA A 306 -5.39 -15.76 8.57
C ALA A 306 -6.29 -16.28 9.71
N GLY A 307 -6.41 -17.60 9.80
CA GLY A 307 -7.15 -18.31 10.83
C GLY A 307 -7.66 -19.64 10.30
N TYR A 308 -8.37 -20.37 11.15
CA TYR A 308 -9.12 -21.54 10.74
C TYR A 308 -10.55 -21.14 10.39
N SER A 309 -11.03 -21.58 9.22
CA SER A 309 -12.38 -21.34 8.74
C SER A 309 -13.19 -22.63 8.89
N GLU A 310 -14.13 -22.67 9.84
CA GLU A 310 -14.99 -23.84 10.05
C GLU A 310 -15.79 -24.21 8.78
N PRO A 311 -16.39 -23.25 8.03
CA PRO A 311 -17.15 -23.59 6.84
C PRO A 311 -16.31 -24.19 5.71
N LEU A 312 -14.98 -23.99 5.72
CA LEU A 312 -14.06 -24.55 4.74
C LEU A 312 -13.28 -25.75 5.27
N ASP A 313 -13.40 -26.04 6.57
CA ASP A 313 -12.59 -27.04 7.28
C ASP A 313 -11.09 -26.92 6.98
N ALA A 314 -10.58 -25.68 6.99
CA ALA A 314 -9.21 -25.40 6.58
C ALA A 314 -8.59 -24.22 7.32
N ARG A 315 -7.26 -24.29 7.52
CA ARG A 315 -6.44 -23.13 7.85
C ARG A 315 -6.20 -22.32 6.58
N VAL A 316 -6.56 -21.04 6.61
CA VAL A 316 -6.51 -20.16 5.44
C VAL A 316 -5.29 -19.25 5.54
N SER A 317 -4.58 -19.03 4.43
CA SER A 317 -3.46 -18.08 4.33
C SER A 317 -3.95 -16.63 4.38
N GLN A 318 -3.10 -15.71 4.83
CA GLN A 318 -3.38 -14.28 4.74
C GLN A 318 -3.27 -13.76 3.30
N LEU A 319 -3.96 -12.66 2.99
CA LEU A 319 -3.77 -11.90 1.76
C LEU A 319 -2.97 -10.64 2.07
N VAL A 320 -1.67 -10.70 1.79
CA VAL A 320 -0.69 -9.67 2.18
C VAL A 320 0.16 -9.30 0.96
N ASP A 321 0.51 -8.02 0.86
CA ASP A 321 1.48 -7.55 -0.12
C ASP A 321 2.88 -8.02 0.29
N MET A 322 3.55 -8.84 -0.52
CA MET A 322 4.88 -9.36 -0.16
C MET A 322 5.95 -8.25 -0.12
N ASP A 323 5.67 -7.09 -0.74
CA ASP A 323 6.52 -5.91 -0.68
C ASP A 323 6.15 -4.97 0.50
N TRP A 324 5.33 -5.45 1.45
CA TRP A 324 4.78 -4.63 2.53
C TRP A 324 5.86 -3.89 3.33
N GLY A 325 5.74 -2.55 3.35
CA GLY A 325 6.64 -1.65 4.05
C GLY A 325 7.75 -1.05 3.19
N ASN A 326 7.86 -1.44 1.91
CA ASN A 326 8.82 -0.84 0.97
C ASN A 326 8.40 0.56 0.47
N SER A 327 7.20 1.03 0.85
CA SER A 327 6.60 2.29 0.39
C SER A 327 5.71 2.86 1.48
N ASN A 328 5.82 4.17 1.76
CA ASN A 328 4.98 4.88 2.74
C ASN A 328 3.48 4.76 2.40
N GLU A 329 3.18 4.61 1.12
CA GLU A 329 1.84 4.44 0.55
C GLU A 329 1.15 3.16 1.04
N HIS A 330 1.88 2.17 1.56
CA HIS A 330 1.27 1.03 2.26
C HIS A 330 0.49 1.47 3.52
N LEU A 331 0.93 2.54 4.19
CA LEU A 331 0.22 3.10 5.33
C LEU A 331 -0.69 4.27 4.96
N THR A 332 -0.23 5.22 4.14
CA THR A 332 -1.05 6.41 3.82
C THR A 332 -2.31 6.07 3.02
N GLU A 333 -2.27 4.97 2.26
CA GLU A 333 -3.39 4.46 1.45
C GLU A 333 -3.90 3.10 1.96
N ILE A 334 -3.67 2.78 3.23
CA ILE A 334 -3.97 1.46 3.82
C ILE A 334 -5.45 1.07 3.68
N LEU A 335 -6.36 2.03 3.72
CA LEU A 335 -7.80 1.80 3.59
C LEU A 335 -8.22 1.42 2.16
N SER A 336 -7.47 1.87 1.16
CA SER A 336 -7.66 1.54 -0.26
C SER A 336 -6.74 0.41 -0.73
N ASN A 337 -6.09 -0.31 0.18
CA ASN A 337 -5.28 -1.47 -0.17
C ASN A 337 -6.15 -2.53 -0.86
N SER A 338 -5.81 -2.87 -2.11
CA SER A 338 -6.56 -3.79 -2.96
C SER A 338 -6.15 -5.26 -2.82
N VAL A 339 -5.08 -5.55 -2.08
CA VAL A 339 -4.62 -6.93 -1.84
C VAL A 339 -5.60 -7.73 -0.98
N PRO A 340 -6.04 -7.25 0.20
CA PRO A 340 -7.09 -7.93 0.95
C PRO A 340 -8.45 -7.75 0.26
N THR A 341 -9.24 -8.81 0.16
CA THR A 341 -10.62 -8.73 -0.35
C THR A 341 -11.48 -7.90 0.59
N LYS A 342 -11.95 -6.74 0.12
CA LYS A 342 -12.92 -5.90 0.82
C LYS A 342 -14.34 -6.45 0.65
N VAL A 343 -14.66 -7.53 1.36
CA VAL A 343 -15.91 -8.31 1.19
C VAL A 343 -17.20 -7.52 1.45
N PHE A 344 -17.12 -6.37 2.13
CA PHE A 344 -18.25 -5.48 2.39
C PHE A 344 -18.22 -4.17 1.58
N THR A 345 -17.42 -4.10 0.51
CA THR A 345 -17.39 -2.93 -0.40
C THR A 345 -18.81 -2.48 -0.78
N GLY A 346 -19.13 -1.22 -0.49
CA GLY A 346 -20.43 -0.60 -0.83
C GLY A 346 -21.62 -1.09 0.00
N LYS A 347 -21.38 -1.81 1.10
CA LYS A 347 -22.44 -2.38 1.94
C LYS A 347 -22.82 -1.46 3.10
N SER A 348 -24.13 -1.38 3.36
CA SER A 348 -24.70 -0.75 4.55
C SER A 348 -24.99 -1.81 5.61
N VAL A 349 -24.37 -1.67 6.77
CA VAL A 349 -24.37 -2.68 7.84
C VAL A 349 -24.98 -2.11 9.12
N LEU A 350 -25.92 -2.84 9.71
CA LEU A 350 -26.47 -2.56 11.04
C LEU A 350 -25.85 -3.51 12.06
N LEU A 351 -25.13 -3.00 13.04
CA LEU A 351 -24.57 -3.73 14.17
C LEU A 351 -25.48 -3.56 15.39
N VAL A 352 -26.09 -4.65 15.85
CA VAL A 352 -27.07 -4.65 16.94
C VAL A 352 -26.51 -5.36 18.16
N GLY A 353 -26.48 -4.67 19.30
CA GLY A 353 -26.11 -5.26 20.58
C GLY A 353 -25.66 -4.24 21.62
N THR A 354 -25.99 -4.49 22.88
CA THR A 354 -25.58 -3.61 24.01
C THR A 354 -24.10 -3.72 24.33
N GLU A 355 -23.46 -4.80 23.91
CA GLU A 355 -22.00 -4.99 23.93
C GLU A 355 -21.28 -4.12 22.89
N TYR A 356 -21.95 -3.73 21.81
CA TYR A 356 -21.41 -2.81 20.80
C TYR A 356 -21.82 -1.35 21.07
N PHE A 357 -22.91 -1.17 21.82
CA PHE A 357 -23.41 0.13 22.26
C PHE A 357 -23.73 0.08 23.78
N PRO A 358 -22.73 0.16 24.67
CA PRO A 358 -22.97 0.15 26.10
C PRO A 358 -23.78 1.38 26.51
N LEU A 359 -24.96 1.11 27.09
CA LEU A 359 -25.81 2.15 27.65
C LEU A 359 -25.30 2.54 29.04
N PRO A 360 -25.41 3.82 29.46
CA PRO A 360 -25.04 4.23 30.80
C PRO A 360 -25.83 3.41 31.84
N ALA A 361 -25.10 2.78 32.77
CA ALA A 361 -25.68 1.89 33.77
C ALA A 361 -26.70 2.63 34.65
N LYS A 362 -27.94 2.11 34.71
CA LYS A 362 -28.95 2.57 35.67
C LYS A 362 -28.69 1.92 37.03
N GLY A 363 -27.82 2.53 37.84
CA GLY A 363 -27.74 2.28 39.29
C GLY A 363 -26.93 1.06 39.74
N ARG A 364 -26.17 1.29 40.82
CA ARG A 364 -25.36 0.37 41.65
C ARG A 364 -24.03 -0.13 41.08
N ARG A 365 -22.97 0.54 41.54
CA ARG A 365 -21.58 0.08 41.57
C ARG A 365 -21.47 -1.16 42.47
N THR A 366 -20.96 -2.26 41.92
CA THR A 366 -20.07 -3.17 42.64
C THR A 366 -18.78 -3.26 41.86
N ALA A 367 -17.71 -2.77 42.47
CA ALA A 367 -16.38 -2.73 41.90
C ALA A 367 -15.73 -4.11 42.02
N SER A 368 -15.65 -4.83 40.91
CA SER A 368 -14.63 -5.84 40.64
C SER A 368 -14.62 -6.09 39.14
N ASN A 369 -13.43 -5.99 38.52
CA ASN A 369 -13.14 -5.97 37.07
C ASN A 369 -13.13 -4.58 36.43
N ALA A 370 -12.33 -3.69 37.02
CA ALA A 370 -11.82 -2.47 36.39
C ALA A 370 -10.67 -2.81 35.42
N ASP A 371 -10.96 -3.59 34.37
CA ASP A 371 -10.04 -3.80 33.25
C ASP A 371 -10.66 -3.44 31.89
N LYS A 372 -11.80 -2.74 31.92
CA LYS A 372 -12.41 -2.15 30.72
C LYS A 372 -11.79 -0.78 30.47
N SER A 373 -10.62 -0.80 29.84
CA SER A 373 -10.09 0.38 29.18
C SER A 373 -11.12 0.90 28.15
N PRO A 374 -11.39 2.22 28.10
CA PRO A 374 -12.40 2.82 27.23
C PRO A 374 -12.02 2.82 25.73
N GLY A 375 -11.07 1.98 25.31
CA GLY A 375 -10.58 1.83 23.93
C GLY A 375 -10.96 0.51 23.25
N SER A 376 -11.75 -0.36 23.88
CA SER A 376 -12.13 -1.67 23.32
C SER A 376 -13.51 -1.70 22.60
N ASP A 377 -14.17 -0.54 22.52
CA ASP A 377 -15.59 -0.40 22.19
C ASP A 377 -15.89 -0.08 20.71
N ASP A 378 -14.87 0.20 19.90
CA ASP A 378 -14.98 0.49 18.45
C ASP A 378 -14.40 -0.63 17.57
N GLY A 379 -13.89 -1.72 18.17
CA GLY A 379 -13.19 -2.78 17.45
C GLY A 379 -14.03 -3.42 16.35
N VAL A 380 -15.28 -3.80 16.64
CA VAL A 380 -16.16 -4.41 15.63
C VAL A 380 -16.55 -3.43 14.52
N PRO A 381 -17.05 -2.21 14.82
CA PRO A 381 -17.29 -1.22 13.77
C PRO A 381 -16.07 -0.95 12.88
N ARG A 382 -14.88 -0.89 13.47
CA ARG A 382 -13.61 -0.72 12.76
C ARG A 382 -13.30 -1.89 11.83
N ILE A 383 -13.46 -3.14 12.30
CA ILE A 383 -13.29 -4.34 11.46
C ILE A 383 -14.20 -4.22 10.22
N LEU A 384 -15.47 -3.89 10.41
CA LEU A 384 -16.45 -3.79 9.33
C LEU A 384 -16.07 -2.72 8.29
N LEU A 385 -15.63 -1.54 8.74
CA LEU A 385 -15.13 -0.47 7.87
C LEU A 385 -13.84 -0.89 7.13
N CYS A 386 -12.91 -1.55 7.82
CA CYS A 386 -11.69 -2.08 7.20
C CYS A 386 -11.98 -3.18 6.17
N MET A 387 -13.08 -3.95 6.35
CA MET A 387 -13.61 -4.92 5.39
C MET A 387 -14.33 -4.26 4.20
N GLY A 388 -14.44 -2.93 4.18
CA GLY A 388 -14.97 -2.14 3.06
C GLY A 388 -16.42 -1.67 3.22
N ALA A 389 -17.06 -1.89 4.38
CA ALA A 389 -18.43 -1.40 4.61
C ALA A 389 -18.48 0.12 4.40
N GLU A 390 -19.40 0.58 3.55
CA GLU A 390 -19.57 2.01 3.27
C GLU A 390 -20.15 2.74 4.48
N ARG A 391 -21.03 2.05 5.21
CA ARG A 391 -21.75 2.55 6.36
C ARG A 391 -21.92 1.47 7.40
N VAL A 392 -21.54 1.78 8.64
CA VAL A 392 -21.80 0.96 9.83
C VAL A 392 -22.65 1.76 10.78
N GLU A 393 -23.82 1.24 11.10
CA GLU A 393 -24.72 1.81 12.10
C GLU A 393 -24.78 0.90 13.31
N VAL A 394 -24.45 1.42 14.49
CA VAL A 394 -24.39 0.68 15.74
C VAL A 394 -25.53 1.11 16.64
N VAL A 395 -26.34 0.15 17.10
CA VAL A 395 -27.50 0.37 17.96
C VAL A 395 -27.60 -0.71 19.05
N PRO A 396 -28.17 -0.40 20.23
CA PRO A 396 -28.38 -1.40 21.27
C PRO A 396 -29.49 -2.39 20.91
N GLU A 397 -30.51 -1.93 20.17
CA GLU A 397 -31.69 -2.69 19.77
C GLU A 397 -32.16 -2.26 18.38
N THR A 398 -32.80 -3.17 17.63
CA THR A 398 -33.30 -2.93 16.26
C THR A 398 -34.27 -1.75 16.17
N LYS A 399 -35.05 -1.47 17.22
CA LYS A 399 -35.97 -0.33 17.30
C LYS A 399 -35.27 1.04 17.24
N SER A 400 -33.96 1.07 17.53
CA SER A 400 -33.16 2.30 17.50
C SER A 400 -32.47 2.52 16.14
N ALA A 401 -32.67 1.61 15.18
CA ALA A 401 -32.12 1.72 13.83
C ALA A 401 -32.77 2.87 13.06
N SER A 402 -31.99 3.50 12.19
CA SER A 402 -32.44 4.59 11.31
C SER A 402 -33.45 4.12 10.27
N TYR A 403 -33.38 2.86 9.89
CA TYR A 403 -34.15 2.27 8.81
C TYR A 403 -34.78 0.94 9.21
N ASP A 404 -35.77 0.49 8.43
CA ASP A 404 -36.25 -0.89 8.44
C ASP A 404 -35.08 -1.85 8.16
N LEU A 405 -35.05 -2.99 8.84
CA LEU A 405 -34.00 -4.00 8.74
C LEU A 405 -33.74 -4.44 7.30
N LYS A 406 -34.76 -4.45 6.43
CA LYS A 406 -34.62 -4.81 5.00
C LYS A 406 -33.83 -3.80 4.16
N LYS A 407 -33.58 -2.59 4.68
CA LYS A 407 -32.80 -1.55 3.98
C LYS A 407 -31.30 -1.68 4.21
N TYR A 408 -30.88 -2.50 5.17
CA TYR A 408 -29.47 -2.82 5.38
C TYR A 408 -29.12 -4.06 4.56
N ASP A 409 -27.92 -4.09 4.00
CA ASP A 409 -27.41 -5.29 3.35
C ASP A 409 -27.20 -6.42 4.37
N TYR A 410 -26.75 -6.06 5.58
CA TYR A 410 -26.54 -7.00 6.68
C TYR A 410 -26.97 -6.43 8.03
N VAL A 411 -27.64 -7.25 8.83
CA VAL A 411 -27.92 -7.03 10.25
C VAL A 411 -27.04 -7.97 11.06
N ILE A 412 -26.00 -7.44 11.68
CA ILE A 412 -25.01 -8.21 12.43
C ILE A 412 -25.37 -8.19 13.92
N VAL A 413 -25.39 -9.38 14.51
CA VAL A 413 -25.57 -9.58 15.96
C VAL A 413 -24.39 -10.34 16.54
N LYS A 414 -24.26 -10.36 17.88
CA LYS A 414 -23.18 -11.09 18.57
C LYS A 414 -23.06 -12.55 18.14
N ASP A 415 -24.16 -13.27 18.25
CA ASP A 415 -24.23 -14.72 18.07
C ASP A 415 -25.66 -15.13 17.69
N GLU A 416 -25.79 -16.40 17.31
CA GLU A 416 -27.05 -16.99 16.83
C GLU A 416 -28.11 -17.13 17.94
N SER A 417 -27.75 -16.91 19.21
CA SER A 417 -28.70 -16.97 20.33
C SER A 417 -29.60 -15.73 20.40
N SER A 418 -29.18 -14.62 19.77
CA SER A 418 -29.90 -13.35 19.71
C SER A 418 -31.33 -13.50 19.18
N SER A 419 -32.28 -12.81 19.81
CA SER A 419 -33.69 -12.81 19.37
C SER A 419 -33.85 -12.26 17.95
N VAL A 420 -33.00 -11.32 17.56
CA VAL A 420 -32.96 -10.74 16.21
C VAL A 420 -32.48 -11.76 15.18
N TYR A 421 -31.55 -12.65 15.55
CA TYR A 421 -31.10 -13.72 14.67
C TYR A 421 -32.19 -14.77 14.44
N LYS A 422 -32.89 -15.16 15.51
CA LYS A 422 -33.96 -16.16 15.47
C LYS A 422 -35.20 -15.66 14.73
N ASN A 423 -35.46 -14.35 14.78
CA ASN A 423 -36.59 -13.72 14.12
C ASN A 423 -36.11 -12.47 13.35
N PRO A 424 -35.41 -12.66 12.22
CA PRO A 424 -34.76 -11.58 11.49
C PRO A 424 -35.75 -10.69 10.72
N GLY A 425 -37.02 -11.09 10.67
CA GLY A 425 -38.03 -10.46 9.81
C GLY A 425 -37.59 -10.56 8.35
N ASN A 426 -37.57 -9.43 7.66
CA ASN A 426 -37.14 -9.34 6.25
C ASN A 426 -35.68 -8.89 6.08
N GLY A 427 -34.91 -8.77 7.16
CA GLY A 427 -33.49 -8.39 7.11
C GLY A 427 -32.57 -9.58 6.89
N CYS A 428 -31.44 -9.37 6.21
CA CYS A 428 -30.37 -10.37 6.11
C CYS A 428 -29.55 -10.39 7.41
N CYS A 429 -29.97 -11.19 8.39
CA CYS A 429 -29.30 -11.27 9.69
C CYS A 429 -28.17 -12.30 9.70
N VAL A 430 -27.04 -11.93 10.28
CA VAL A 430 -25.84 -12.78 10.42
C VAL A 430 -25.21 -12.61 11.79
N SER A 431 -24.49 -13.62 12.25
CA SER A 431 -23.69 -13.54 13.48
C SER A 431 -22.34 -12.87 13.22
N MET A 432 -21.72 -12.31 14.27
CA MET A 432 -20.35 -11.83 14.19
C MET A 432 -19.37 -12.95 13.84
N GLN A 433 -19.68 -14.21 14.18
CA GLN A 433 -18.85 -15.34 13.78
C GLN A 433 -18.82 -15.52 12.27
N TRP A 434 -19.98 -15.43 11.59
CA TRP A 434 -20.04 -15.47 10.13
C TRP A 434 -19.20 -14.37 9.48
N VAL A 435 -19.19 -13.17 10.05
CA VAL A 435 -18.38 -12.04 9.58
C VAL A 435 -16.88 -12.37 9.66
N LYS A 436 -16.44 -12.93 10.79
CA LYS A 436 -15.05 -13.36 10.98
C LYS A 436 -14.67 -14.46 10.00
N ASP A 437 -15.55 -15.44 9.79
CA ASP A 437 -15.31 -16.52 8.86
C ASP A 437 -15.19 -16.00 7.42
N CYS A 438 -16.01 -15.00 7.03
CA CYS A 438 -15.90 -14.33 5.73
C CYS A 438 -14.57 -13.58 5.57
N LEU A 439 -14.11 -12.91 6.64
CA LEU A 439 -12.82 -12.23 6.65
C LEU A 439 -11.65 -13.22 6.53
N ILE A 440 -11.64 -14.28 7.34
CA ILE A 440 -10.62 -15.34 7.30
C ILE A 440 -10.60 -16.03 5.93
N ALA A 441 -11.77 -16.33 5.37
CA ALA A 441 -11.91 -16.94 4.05
C ALA A 441 -11.67 -15.95 2.89
N SER A 442 -11.53 -14.66 3.17
CA SER A 442 -11.41 -13.57 2.18
C SER A 442 -12.52 -13.56 1.11
N ARG A 443 -13.72 -14.01 1.48
CA ARG A 443 -14.92 -14.04 0.61
C ARG A 443 -16.19 -14.08 1.43
N LEU A 444 -17.29 -13.61 0.85
CA LEU A 444 -18.62 -13.82 1.45
C LEU A 444 -18.95 -15.31 1.42
N LEU A 445 -19.19 -15.87 2.61
CA LEU A 445 -19.61 -17.25 2.75
C LEU A 445 -21.13 -17.36 2.56
N PRO A 446 -21.62 -18.52 2.09
CA PRO A 446 -23.06 -18.75 2.00
C PRO A 446 -23.73 -18.49 3.36
N LEU A 447 -24.88 -17.83 3.32
CA LEU A 447 -25.73 -17.71 4.51
C LEU A 447 -26.21 -19.11 4.87
N ARG A 448 -26.03 -19.52 6.13
CA ARG A 448 -26.63 -20.76 6.63
C ARG A 448 -28.15 -20.58 6.53
N ARG A 449 -28.79 -21.32 5.63
CA ARG A 449 -30.26 -21.34 5.56
C ARG A 449 -30.76 -21.98 6.86
N THR A 450 -31.45 -21.19 7.67
CA THR A 450 -32.26 -21.69 8.79
C THR A 450 -33.54 -22.32 8.28
#